data_AF-A0A0R1NTU6-F1
#
_entry.id   AF-A0A0R1NTU6-F1
#
_cell.length_a   1.000
_cell.length_b   1.000
_cell.length_c   1.000
_cell.angle_alpha   90.00
_cell.angle_beta   90.00
_cell.angle_gamma   90.00
#
_symmetry.space_group_name_H-M   'P 1'
#
loop_
_entity.id
_entity.type
_entity.pdbx_description
1 polymer ?
#
loop_
_entity_poly.entity_id
_entity_poly.type
_entity_poly.pdbx_seq_one_letter_code
_entity_poly.pdbx_strand_id
1 'polypeptide(L)'
;MKLVDDSDKDADESESIDIGWDPELKKKYDYQVVSIFNYNDDDAEQHITYLFCVHDNQPIVLVDQTTNGNYIAVKETANKDVKSGFADIINGDDTDDD
;
A
#
# COMPACT_ATOMS: atom_id res chain seq x y z
N MET A 1 14.45 -6.41 -2.76
CA MET A 1 13.17 -6.64 -2.06
C MET A 1 12.14 -6.87 -3.15
N LYS A 2 11.57 -8.07 -3.24
CA LYS A 2 10.54 -8.38 -4.24
C LYS A 2 9.20 -8.15 -3.55
N LEU A 3 8.49 -7.12 -3.98
CA LEU A 3 7.11 -6.88 -3.59
C LEU A 3 6.23 -7.57 -4.63
N VAL A 4 5.24 -8.29 -4.13
CA VAL A 4 4.38 -9.15 -4.95
C VAL A 4 2.92 -8.84 -4.70
N ASP A 5 2.12 -8.90 -5.76
CA ASP A 5 0.66 -8.80 -5.67
C ASP A 5 0.07 -10.10 -5.10
N ASP A 6 -0.61 -10.01 -3.96
CA ASP A 6 -1.22 -11.13 -3.21
C ASP A 6 -2.64 -11.49 -3.73
N SER A 7 -2.89 -11.36 -5.03
CA SER A 7 -4.20 -11.58 -5.66
C SER A 7 -4.59 -13.07 -5.80
N ASP A 8 -4.52 -13.83 -4.70
CA ASP A 8 -4.82 -15.27 -4.58
C ASP A 8 -3.89 -16.21 -5.39
N LYS A 9 -2.64 -15.81 -5.65
CA LYS A 9 -1.62 -16.68 -6.28
C LYS A 9 -0.49 -16.99 -5.31
N ASP A 10 0.07 -18.20 -5.40
CA ASP A 10 1.29 -18.56 -4.68
C ASP A 10 2.40 -17.53 -4.99
N ALA A 11 3.25 -17.18 -4.01
CA ALA A 11 4.27 -16.14 -4.16
C ALA A 11 5.25 -16.39 -5.34
N ASP A 12 5.39 -17.63 -5.81
CA ASP A 12 6.17 -18.00 -6.99
C ASP A 12 5.46 -17.68 -8.32
N GLU A 13 4.13 -17.52 -8.33
CA GLU A 13 3.30 -17.13 -9.48
C GLU A 13 2.90 -15.65 -9.49
N SER A 14 3.31 -14.90 -8.47
CA SER A 14 2.98 -13.50 -8.30
C SER A 14 3.86 -12.56 -9.16
N GLU A 15 3.23 -11.53 -9.72
CA GLU A 15 3.94 -10.51 -10.50
C GLU A 15 4.72 -9.56 -9.57
N SER A 16 5.95 -9.22 -9.97
CA SER A 16 6.73 -8.22 -9.24
C SER A 16 6.17 -6.83 -9.51
N ILE A 17 5.86 -6.08 -8.45
CA ILE A 17 5.39 -4.70 -8.58
C ILE A 17 6.57 -3.72 -8.47
N ASP A 18 6.58 -2.68 -9.32
CA ASP A 18 7.51 -1.56 -9.20
C ASP A 18 6.90 -0.44 -8.35
N ILE A 19 7.42 -0.31 -7.13
CA ILE A 19 6.88 0.59 -6.10
C ILE A 19 8.03 1.34 -5.45
N GLY A 20 7.82 2.64 -5.23
CA GLY A 20 8.86 3.47 -4.64
C GLY A 20 8.36 4.84 -4.22
N TRP A 21 9.16 5.45 -3.36
CA TRP A 21 9.04 6.84 -2.97
C TRP A 21 10.21 7.62 -3.59
N ASP A 22 9.90 8.70 -4.28
CA ASP A 22 10.89 9.66 -4.79
C ASP A 22 10.38 11.08 -4.58
N PRO A 23 10.89 11.80 -3.55
CA PRO A 23 10.46 13.16 -3.27
C PRO A 23 10.90 14.16 -4.34
N GLU A 24 11.93 13.82 -5.12
CA GLU A 24 12.40 14.68 -6.22
C GLU A 24 11.58 14.47 -7.50
N LEU A 25 10.68 13.47 -7.53
CA LEU A 25 9.84 13.10 -8.67
C LEU A 25 10.66 12.87 -9.97
N LYS A 26 11.89 12.38 -9.84
CA LYS A 26 12.80 12.11 -10.95
C LYS A 26 12.60 10.71 -11.52
N LYS A 27 12.14 9.78 -10.70
CA LYS A 27 11.83 8.40 -11.06
C LYS A 27 10.33 8.22 -11.22
N LYS A 28 9.97 7.40 -12.21
CA LYS A 28 8.60 6.92 -12.39
C LYS A 28 8.52 5.51 -11.83
N TYR A 29 7.62 5.30 -10.87
CA TYR A 29 7.24 3.99 -10.35
C TYR A 29 5.82 3.67 -10.82
N ASP A 30 5.47 2.39 -10.93
CA ASP A 30 4.08 1.98 -11.23
C ASP A 30 3.18 2.35 -10.04
N TYR A 31 3.66 2.14 -8.81
CA TYR A 31 3.04 2.61 -7.59
C TYR A 31 3.91 3.69 -6.94
N GLN A 32 3.48 4.95 -7.02
CA GLN A 32 4.16 6.05 -6.35
C GLN A 32 3.69 6.12 -4.90
N VAL A 33 4.57 5.76 -3.96
CA VAL A 33 4.28 5.86 -2.52
C VAL A 33 4.30 7.33 -2.11
N VAL A 34 3.33 7.75 -1.31
CA VAL A 34 3.24 9.10 -0.71
C VAL A 34 3.32 9.07 0.81
N SER A 35 2.88 7.99 1.45
CA SER A 35 2.96 7.80 2.90
C SER A 35 2.99 6.32 3.27
N ILE A 36 3.51 6.02 4.45
CA ILE A 36 3.59 4.67 5.02
C ILE A 36 3.13 4.74 6.48
N PHE A 37 2.23 3.83 6.87
CA PHE A 37 1.89 3.58 8.26
C PHE A 37 2.26 2.14 8.60
N ASN A 38 2.85 1.93 9.78
CA ASN A 38 3.15 0.60 10.29
C ASN A 38 2.70 0.49 11.75
N TYR A 39 2.05 -0.63 12.05
CA TYR A 39 1.73 -1.07 13.40
C TYR A 39 2.28 -2.47 13.60
N ASN A 40 3.01 -2.68 14.70
CA ASN A 40 3.47 -4.00 15.13
C ASN A 40 2.68 -4.38 16.38
N ASP A 41 2.23 -5.63 16.44
CA ASP A 41 1.61 -6.16 17.65
C ASP A 41 2.69 -6.60 18.67
N ASP A 42 2.26 -7.05 19.84
CA ASP A 42 3.17 -7.60 20.87
C ASP A 42 3.88 -8.89 20.40
N ASP A 43 3.31 -9.58 19.42
CA ASP A 43 3.96 -10.69 18.71
C ASP A 43 4.84 -10.14 17.58
N ALA A 44 6.15 -10.41 17.64
CA ALA A 44 7.15 -9.85 16.72
C ALA A 44 6.93 -10.25 15.25
N GLU A 45 6.14 -11.29 15.00
CA GLU A 45 5.78 -11.78 13.66
C GLU A 45 4.49 -11.12 13.12
N GLN A 46 3.78 -10.32 13.92
CA GLN A 46 2.51 -9.70 13.54
C GLN A 46 2.69 -8.20 13.28
N HIS A 47 2.34 -7.78 12.07
CA HIS A 47 2.29 -6.37 11.72
C HIS A 47 1.16 -6.07 10.74
N ILE A 48 0.87 -4.78 10.63
CA ILE A 48 0.03 -4.21 9.57
C ILE A 48 0.78 -3.01 9.01
N THR A 49 1.19 -3.09 7.75
CA THR A 49 1.85 -2.00 7.04
C THR A 49 0.95 -1.53 5.91
N TYR A 50 0.51 -0.27 5.97
CA TYR A 50 -0.20 0.38 4.88
C TYR A 50 0.75 1.21 4.03
N LEU A 51 0.65 1.06 2.72
CA LEU A 51 1.30 1.89 1.72
C LEU A 51 0.23 2.73 1.01
N PHE A 52 0.30 4.04 1.19
CA PHE A 52 -0.58 4.97 0.51
C PHE A 52 0.09 5.38 -0.80
N CYS A 53 -0.55 5.06 -1.92
CA CYS A 53 0.06 5.15 -3.24
C CYS A 53 -0.84 5.89 -4.24
N VAL A 54 -0.22 6.49 -5.24
CA VAL A 54 -0.89 6.86 -6.49
C VAL A 54 -0.48 5.86 -7.55
N HIS A 55 -1.48 5.25 -8.20
CA HIS A 55 -1.30 4.28 -9.30
C HIS A 55 -2.26 4.66 -10.42
N ASP A 56 -1.77 4.80 -11.65
CA ASP A 56 -2.56 5.26 -12.81
C ASP A 56 -3.38 6.54 -12.55
N ASN A 57 -2.81 7.49 -11.80
CA ASN A 57 -3.45 8.73 -11.35
C ASN A 57 -4.70 8.52 -10.47
N GLN A 58 -4.82 7.36 -9.82
CA GLN A 58 -5.87 7.07 -8.85
C GLN A 58 -5.24 6.77 -7.47
N PRO A 59 -5.89 7.19 -6.38
CA PRO A 59 -5.47 6.81 -5.03
C PRO A 59 -5.69 5.31 -4.82
N ILE A 60 -4.69 4.61 -4.30
CA ILE A 60 -4.80 3.22 -3.87
C ILE A 60 -4.08 3.03 -2.53
N VAL A 61 -4.66 2.23 -1.64
CA VAL A 61 -4.02 1.84 -0.38
C VAL A 61 -3.73 0.35 -0.42
N LEU A 62 -2.44 0.01 -0.38
CA LEU A 62 -1.99 -1.36 -0.26
C LEU A 62 -1.73 -1.71 1.21
N VAL A 63 -1.92 -2.97 1.57
CA VAL A 63 -1.66 -3.49 2.92
C VAL A 63 -0.82 -4.75 2.84
N ASP A 64 0.19 -4.80 3.71
CA ASP A 64 0.98 -5.98 4.02
C ASP A 64 0.66 -6.44 5.45
N GLN A 65 0.40 -7.74 5.59
CA GLN A 65 0.14 -8.44 6.85
C GLN A 65 0.81 -9.82 6.84
N THR A 66 1.87 -10.01 6.04
CA THR A 66 2.58 -11.28 6.01
C THR A 66 3.25 -11.53 7.37
N THR A 67 3.00 -12.70 7.96
CA THR A 67 3.57 -13.03 9.29
C THR A 67 4.88 -13.80 9.20
N ASN A 68 5.10 -14.48 8.06
CA ASN A 68 6.18 -15.41 7.86
C ASN A 68 6.65 -15.38 6.40
N GLY A 69 7.96 -15.35 6.17
CA GLY A 69 8.56 -15.43 4.84
C GLY A 69 9.68 -14.42 4.59
N ASN A 70 10.46 -14.64 3.52
CA ASN A 70 11.52 -13.72 3.06
C ASN A 70 11.00 -12.70 2.02
N TYR A 71 9.69 -12.49 1.96
CA TYR A 71 9.02 -11.63 0.99
C TYR A 71 7.98 -10.76 1.68
N ILE A 72 7.70 -9.61 1.06
CA ILE A 72 6.56 -8.78 1.44
C ILE A 72 5.53 -8.91 0.33
N ALA A 73 4.31 -9.28 0.70
CA ALA A 73 3.18 -9.39 -0.22
C ALA A 73 2.16 -8.32 0.15
N VAL A 74 1.72 -7.57 -0.86
CA VAL A 74 0.77 -6.49 -0.67
C VAL A 74 -0.47 -6.75 -1.51
N LYS A 75 -1.60 -6.27 -1.02
CA LYS A 75 -2.86 -6.20 -1.77
C LYS A 75 -3.59 -4.93 -1.44
N GLU A 76 -4.55 -4.55 -2.28
CA GLU A 76 -5.45 -3.45 -1.92
C GLU A 76 -6.16 -3.76 -0.57
N THR A 77 -6.14 -2.79 0.34
CA THR A 77 -6.78 -2.98 1.64
C THR A 77 -8.28 -3.26 1.52
N ALA A 78 -8.79 -4.15 2.35
CA ALA A 78 -10.24 -4.36 2.50
C ALA A 78 -10.90 -3.30 3.40
N ASN A 79 -10.11 -2.50 4.13
CA ASN A 79 -10.63 -1.48 5.04
C ASN A 79 -11.20 -0.29 4.25
N LYS A 80 -12.53 -0.15 4.26
CA LYS A 80 -13.24 0.87 3.47
C LYS A 80 -12.94 2.29 3.94
N ASP A 81 -12.84 2.50 5.25
CA ASP A 81 -12.64 3.83 5.83
C ASP A 81 -11.25 4.38 5.47
N VAL A 82 -10.23 3.50 5.49
CA VAL A 82 -8.87 3.86 5.06
C VAL A 82 -8.83 4.16 3.57
N LYS A 83 -9.59 3.42 2.74
CA LYS A 83 -9.66 3.69 1.29
C LYS A 83 -10.34 5.01 0.99
N SER A 84 -11.53 5.25 1.56
CA SER A 84 -12.27 6.48 1.31
C SER A 84 -11.51 7.68 1.83
N GLY A 85 -11.04 7.65 3.09
CA GLY A 85 -10.33 8.79 3.67
C GLY A 85 -9.06 9.18 2.90
N PHE A 86 -8.32 8.20 2.37
CA PHE A 86 -7.17 8.53 1.50
C PHE A 86 -7.59 9.09 0.15
N ALA A 87 -8.66 8.56 -0.46
CA ALA A 87 -9.17 9.10 -1.71
C ALA A 87 -9.65 10.55 -1.54
N ASP A 88 -10.33 10.85 -0.44
CA ASP A 88 -10.81 12.20 -0.10
C ASP A 88 -9.64 13.18 0.03
N ILE A 89 -8.57 12.80 0.75
CA ILE A 89 -7.33 13.60 0.87
C ILE A 89 -6.69 13.91 -0.48
N ILE A 90 -6.62 12.93 -1.39
CA ILE A 90 -5.99 13.11 -2.71
C ILE A 90 -6.86 13.95 -3.65
N ASN A 91 -8.17 13.78 -3.58
CA ASN A 91 -9.12 14.53 -4.40
C ASN A 91 -9.34 15.96 -3.87
N GLY A 92 -8.98 16.24 -2.62
CA GLY A 92 -9.26 17.50 -1.96
C GLY A 92 -10.73 17.65 -1.57
N ASP A 93 -11.44 16.54 -1.43
CA ASP A 93 -12.82 16.50 -0.94
C ASP A 93 -12.80 16.50 0.59
N ASP A 94 -12.63 17.68 1.20
CA ASP A 94 -12.91 17.85 2.62
C ASP A 94 -14.44 17.79 2.80
N THR A 95 -15.01 16.61 3.04
CA THR A 95 -16.43 16.47 3.43
C THR A 95 -16.68 16.84 4.89
N ASP A 96 -15.96 17.84 5.40
CA ASP A 96 -16.30 18.53 6.64
C ASP A 96 -17.34 19.63 6.30
N ASP A 97 -18.56 19.20 5.95
CA ASP A 97 -19.74 20.07 6.01
C ASP A 97 -20.07 20.28 7.51
N ASP A 98 -19.57 21.39 8.08
CA ASP A 98 -19.92 21.96 9.39
C ASP A 98 -21.43 22.35 9.50
#